data_AF-A0A2E1UXC9-F1
#
_entry.id   AF-A0A2E1UXC9-F1
#
_cell.length_a   1.000
_cell.length_b   1.000
_cell.length_c   1.000
_cell.angle_alpha   90.00
_cell.angle_beta   90.00
_cell.angle_gamma   90.00
#
_symmetry.space_group_name_H-M   'P 1'
#
loop_
_entity.id
_entity.type
_entity.pdbx_description
1 polymer ?
#
loop_
_entity_poly.entity_id
_entity_poly.type
_entity_poly.pdbx_seq_one_letter_code
_entity_poly.pdbx_strand_id
1 'polypeptide(L)'
;MKRDGYEYPIYFEPGSPPQLLDSENKLNNEYSWNHSFVSIWGSHHDPNDGILWDISPNNIGNLNTDYKDLTVSSLKTKFKPIKGGDRSNGYKINPYTKKPYTKQIVPRGDYTRVIAEFWADGPDSETPPGHWFTILNYVSYHQLFERRFEGTNEIIDPVEWDVKAYFLLGGAMHDAAIAAWGLKGYYDYIRPISAIRFMSSKGQSSDPKLPGYNPLGIKLVDNLIELVKKGDPLSGKNGENIGKIKVYSWRGHNFINDPKKDYAGVGWILAENWFPYQRPTFVTPNFSGYVSGHSTYSRAAAEVLTLLTGNAFFPGGMGEFIAKKNKFLVFEKGPTQDIKIQWATYRDASNQCSLSRIWGGIHPPVDDLPGRVIGEKIGINAYNYGKKYFLK
;
A
#
# COMPACT_ATOMS: atom_id res chain seq x y z
N MET A 1 -3.10 -9.43 -25.14
CA MET A 1 -1.66 -9.38 -25.52
C MET A 1 -1.09 -10.80 -25.55
N LYS A 2 0.05 -11.06 -26.20
CA LYS A 2 0.66 -12.40 -26.29
C LYS A 2 2.00 -12.47 -25.56
N ARG A 3 2.23 -13.53 -24.78
CA ARG A 3 3.53 -13.86 -24.15
C ARG A 3 3.70 -15.38 -24.11
N ASP A 4 4.86 -15.88 -24.51
CA ASP A 4 5.21 -17.31 -24.51
C ASP A 4 4.19 -18.21 -25.23
N GLY A 5 3.57 -17.69 -26.30
CA GLY A 5 2.54 -18.43 -27.06
C GLY A 5 1.13 -18.39 -26.47
N TYR A 6 0.92 -17.76 -25.31
CA TYR A 6 -0.40 -17.63 -24.67
C TYR A 6 -1.03 -16.25 -24.91
N GLU A 7 -2.34 -16.22 -25.08
CA GLU A 7 -3.14 -14.99 -25.11
C GLU A 7 -3.61 -14.60 -23.71
N TYR A 8 -3.30 -13.36 -23.31
CA TYR A 8 -3.74 -12.78 -22.05
C TYR A 8 -4.81 -11.72 -22.31
N PRO A 9 -5.96 -11.78 -21.62
CA PRO A 9 -6.99 -10.74 -21.69
C PRO A 9 -6.51 -9.53 -20.90
N ILE A 10 -6.07 -8.49 -21.61
CA ILE A 10 -5.51 -7.27 -21.00
C ILE A 10 -6.50 -6.12 -21.16
N TYR A 11 -6.77 -5.45 -20.04
CA TYR A 11 -7.65 -4.29 -19.96
C TYR A 11 -6.90 -3.13 -19.28
N PHE A 12 -7.16 -1.91 -19.76
CA PHE A 12 -6.60 -0.67 -19.21
C PHE A 12 -5.07 -0.68 -19.10
N GLU A 13 -4.40 -1.16 -20.14
CA GLU A 13 -2.96 -1.37 -20.15
C GLU A 13 -2.15 -0.12 -19.75
N PRO A 14 -1.41 -0.15 -18.61
CA PRO A 14 -0.70 1.03 -18.09
C PRO A 14 0.74 1.23 -18.63
N GLY A 15 1.27 0.29 -19.40
CA GLY A 15 2.67 0.20 -19.81
C GLY A 15 3.47 -0.79 -18.97
N SER A 16 4.59 -1.26 -19.53
CA SER A 16 5.49 -2.20 -18.86
C SER A 16 6.14 -1.59 -17.60
N PRO A 17 6.26 -2.34 -16.50
CA PRO A 17 7.02 -1.90 -15.35
C PRO A 17 8.53 -1.91 -15.68
N PRO A 18 9.37 -1.11 -14.96
CA PRO A 18 10.81 -1.08 -15.15
C PRO A 18 11.42 -2.48 -15.01
N GLN A 19 12.20 -2.92 -15.98
CA GLN A 19 12.90 -4.21 -15.94
C GLN A 19 14.22 -4.10 -15.18
N LEU A 20 14.81 -5.24 -14.77
CA LEU A 20 16.10 -5.27 -14.07
C LEU A 20 17.19 -4.54 -14.84
N LEU A 21 17.24 -4.77 -16.16
CA LEU A 21 18.20 -4.13 -17.06
C LEU A 21 17.52 -3.03 -17.87
N ASP A 22 18.27 -1.97 -18.15
CA ASP A 22 17.88 -0.94 -19.12
C ASP A 22 18.24 -1.37 -20.56
N SER A 23 17.99 -0.49 -21.53
CA SER A 23 18.30 -0.72 -22.94
C SER A 23 19.80 -0.88 -23.24
N GLU A 24 20.68 -0.49 -22.31
CA GLU A 24 22.14 -0.63 -22.42
C GLU A 24 22.66 -1.86 -21.66
N ASN A 25 21.77 -2.76 -21.21
CA ASN A 25 22.09 -3.92 -20.36
C ASN A 25 22.76 -3.55 -19.02
N LYS A 26 22.52 -2.35 -18.51
CA LYS A 26 22.96 -1.91 -17.18
C LYS A 26 21.81 -2.02 -16.19
N LEU A 27 22.11 -2.07 -14.89
CA LEU A 27 21.06 -2.05 -13.87
C LEU A 27 20.19 -0.81 -14.05
N ASN A 28 18.89 -1.05 -14.22
CA ASN A 28 17.93 0.01 -14.35
C ASN A 28 17.76 0.71 -12.99
N ASN A 29 18.10 2.00 -12.95
CA ASN A 29 17.97 2.83 -11.74
C ASN A 29 16.53 2.92 -11.23
N GLU A 30 15.55 2.84 -12.14
CA GLU A 30 14.13 2.85 -11.80
C GLU A 30 13.72 1.56 -11.09
N TYR A 31 14.18 0.41 -11.58
CA TYR A 31 13.97 -0.88 -10.93
C TYR A 31 14.60 -0.92 -9.54
N SER A 32 15.85 -0.46 -9.42
CA SER A 32 16.58 -0.44 -8.15
C SER A 32 15.90 0.47 -7.12
N TRP A 33 15.51 1.68 -7.52
CA TRP A 33 14.81 2.62 -6.65
C TRP A 33 13.47 2.09 -6.16
N ASN A 34 12.64 1.54 -7.07
CA ASN A 34 11.30 1.05 -6.72
C ASN A 34 11.34 -0.05 -5.67
N HIS A 35 12.18 -1.07 -5.87
CA HIS A 35 12.25 -2.19 -4.95
C HIS A 35 12.93 -1.81 -3.63
N SER A 36 13.99 -1.00 -3.66
CA SER A 36 14.65 -0.55 -2.42
C SER A 36 13.75 0.35 -1.57
N PHE A 37 12.75 0.98 -2.18
CA PHE A 37 11.79 1.86 -1.51
C PHE A 37 11.09 1.18 -0.32
N VAL A 38 10.71 -0.09 -0.47
CA VAL A 38 9.92 -0.78 0.55
C VAL A 38 10.76 -1.15 1.78
N SER A 39 12.05 -1.46 1.61
CA SER A 39 12.94 -1.72 2.76
C SER A 39 13.20 -0.43 3.55
N ILE A 40 13.33 0.70 2.85
CA ILE A 40 13.43 2.04 3.46
C ILE A 40 12.17 2.35 4.28
N TRP A 41 10.97 2.08 3.75
CA TRP A 41 9.74 2.32 4.50
C TRP A 41 9.55 1.38 5.68
N GLY A 42 10.16 0.19 5.64
CA GLY A 42 10.25 -0.69 6.80
C GLY A 42 11.01 -0.08 7.98
N SER A 43 11.84 0.96 7.76
CA SER A 43 12.48 1.71 8.86
C SER A 43 11.49 2.53 9.70
N HIS A 44 10.25 2.69 9.23
CA HIS A 44 9.22 3.48 9.89
C HIS A 44 8.36 2.69 10.90
N HIS A 45 8.68 1.40 11.13
CA HIS A 45 7.86 0.51 11.96
C HIS A 45 8.17 0.55 13.45
N ASP A 46 9.20 1.28 13.90
CA ASP A 46 9.51 1.36 15.33
C ASP A 46 8.63 2.41 16.01
N PRO A 47 7.79 2.03 16.98
CA PRO A 47 7.02 3.02 17.73
C PRO A 47 7.88 3.89 18.67
N ASN A 48 9.16 3.56 18.86
CA ASN A 48 10.06 4.26 19.79
C ASN A 48 11.14 5.09 19.08
N ASP A 49 11.06 5.28 17.77
CA ASP A 49 12.05 6.10 17.04
C ASP A 49 11.92 7.61 17.28
N GLY A 50 11.00 8.03 18.14
CA GLY A 50 10.77 9.42 18.53
C GLY A 50 10.03 10.26 17.49
N ILE A 51 9.62 9.68 16.36
CA ILE A 51 8.92 10.43 15.31
C ILE A 51 7.41 10.28 15.46
N LEU A 52 6.75 11.43 15.62
CA LEU A 52 5.30 11.53 15.72
C LEU A 52 4.72 12.10 14.43
N TRP A 53 3.58 11.56 13.97
CA TRP A 53 2.83 12.05 12.82
C TRP A 53 1.43 12.48 13.21
N ASP A 54 0.95 13.54 12.57
CA ASP A 54 -0.49 13.84 12.52
C ASP A 54 -1.14 12.93 11.48
N ILE A 55 -1.89 11.92 11.95
CA ILE A 55 -2.56 10.93 11.11
C ILE A 55 -4.03 11.28 10.82
N SER A 56 -4.48 12.45 11.25
CA SER A 56 -5.86 12.90 11.02
C SER A 56 -6.07 13.35 9.58
N PRO A 57 -7.34 13.50 9.15
CA PRO A 57 -7.65 14.14 7.88
C PRO A 57 -7.15 15.58 7.78
N ASN A 58 -6.71 16.23 8.86
CA ASN A 58 -6.09 17.57 8.79
C ASN A 58 -4.80 17.59 7.96
N ASN A 59 -4.09 16.47 7.95
CA ASN A 59 -2.74 16.34 7.41
C ASN A 59 -2.61 15.23 6.36
N ILE A 60 -3.45 14.20 6.41
CA ILE A 60 -3.47 13.09 5.45
C ILE A 60 -4.75 13.15 4.59
N GLY A 61 -4.62 12.87 3.31
CA GLY A 61 -5.71 12.88 2.34
C GLY A 61 -5.74 14.12 1.43
N ASN A 62 -6.77 14.26 0.61
CA ASN A 62 -6.86 15.33 -0.40
C ASN A 62 -5.66 15.33 -1.36
N LEU A 63 -5.23 14.13 -1.77
CA LEU A 63 -4.13 13.97 -2.70
C LEU A 63 -4.57 14.42 -4.10
N ASN A 64 -4.17 15.62 -4.51
CA ASN A 64 -4.33 16.07 -5.89
C ASN A 64 -3.24 15.44 -6.75
N THR A 65 -3.56 14.38 -7.46
CA THR A 65 -2.61 13.75 -8.38
C THR A 65 -3.20 13.66 -9.78
N ASP A 66 -2.55 14.34 -10.72
CA ASP A 66 -2.61 13.94 -12.11
C ASP A 66 -1.85 12.62 -12.26
N TYR A 67 -2.59 11.56 -12.57
CA TYR A 67 -2.07 10.21 -12.77
C TYR A 67 -1.76 9.89 -14.25
N LYS A 68 -1.74 10.90 -15.14
CA LYS A 68 -1.43 10.69 -16.57
C LYS A 68 0.00 10.24 -16.83
N ASP A 69 0.95 10.63 -15.98
CA ASP A 69 2.35 10.20 -16.08
C ASP A 69 2.70 9.26 -14.91
N LEU A 70 2.96 8.00 -15.26
CA LEU A 70 3.28 6.90 -14.34
C LEU A 70 4.76 6.47 -14.42
N THR A 71 5.61 7.28 -15.06
CA THR A 71 7.08 7.04 -15.06
C THR A 71 7.64 7.13 -13.65
N VAL A 72 8.78 6.48 -13.40
CA VAL A 72 9.38 6.47 -12.06
C VAL A 72 9.87 7.85 -11.63
N SER A 73 10.28 8.68 -12.59
CA SER A 73 10.54 10.11 -12.33
C SER A 73 9.29 10.80 -11.75
N SER A 74 8.12 10.57 -12.36
CA SER A 74 6.84 11.05 -11.82
C SER A 74 6.55 10.43 -10.44
N LEU A 75 6.75 9.13 -10.23
CA LEU A 75 6.52 8.47 -8.93
C LEU A 75 7.32 9.12 -7.79
N LYS A 76 8.58 9.49 -8.02
CA LYS A 76 9.42 10.21 -7.03
C LYS A 76 8.82 11.54 -6.57
N THR A 77 7.98 12.15 -7.41
CA THR A 77 7.25 13.37 -7.05
C THR A 77 5.98 13.08 -6.26
N LYS A 78 5.38 11.89 -6.37
CA LYS A 78 4.11 11.54 -5.71
C LYS A 78 4.30 11.00 -4.29
N PHE A 79 5.39 10.26 -4.06
CA PHE A 79 5.72 9.69 -2.75
C PHE A 79 6.84 10.46 -2.05
N LYS A 80 6.96 10.28 -0.74
CA LYS A 80 8.08 10.79 0.07
C LYS A 80 9.02 9.62 0.40
N PRO A 81 10.13 9.43 -0.35
CA PRO A 81 10.94 8.21 -0.23
C PRO A 81 11.47 7.94 1.18
N ILE A 82 12.00 8.98 1.84
CA ILE A 82 12.60 8.85 3.17
C ILE A 82 11.61 9.20 4.27
N LYS A 83 10.67 10.14 4.05
CA LYS A 83 9.75 10.59 5.10
C LYS A 83 8.50 9.72 5.25
N GLY A 84 8.22 8.83 4.30
CA GLY A 84 7.00 8.01 4.31
C GLY A 84 5.76 8.76 3.82
N GLY A 85 4.79 8.00 3.30
CA GLY A 85 3.53 8.51 2.78
C GLY A 85 3.62 9.20 1.41
N ASP A 86 2.50 9.77 0.99
CA ASP A 86 2.36 10.58 -0.21
C ASP A 86 2.47 12.09 0.09
N ARG A 87 2.27 12.93 -0.93
CA ARG A 87 2.24 14.39 -0.81
C ARG A 87 0.83 14.96 -0.61
N SER A 88 -0.03 14.25 0.11
CA SER A 88 -1.31 14.76 0.58
C SER A 88 -1.16 16.07 1.37
N ASN A 89 -2.18 16.93 1.26
CA ASN A 89 -2.29 18.20 2.00
C ASN A 89 -3.27 18.12 3.18
N GLY A 90 -4.09 17.07 3.22
CA GLY A 90 -5.23 16.95 4.11
C GLY A 90 -6.36 17.94 3.79
N TYR A 91 -7.37 17.91 4.65
CA TYR A 91 -8.53 18.79 4.66
C TYR A 91 -8.48 19.63 5.93
N LYS A 92 -8.50 20.96 5.81
CA LYS A 92 -8.49 21.81 7.01
C LYS A 92 -9.83 21.83 7.72
N ILE A 93 -10.93 21.78 6.99
CA ILE A 93 -12.29 21.90 7.51
C ILE A 93 -13.11 20.69 7.08
N ASN A 94 -13.88 20.10 7.99
CA ASN A 94 -14.87 19.08 7.68
C ASN A 94 -16.09 19.74 7.01
N PRO A 95 -16.51 19.29 5.81
CA PRO A 95 -17.55 19.97 5.04
C PRO A 95 -18.95 19.89 5.66
N TYR A 96 -19.21 18.98 6.60
CA TYR A 96 -20.49 18.81 7.27
C TYR A 96 -20.54 19.58 8.58
N THR A 97 -19.54 19.41 9.43
CA THR A 97 -19.52 20.07 10.74
C THR A 97 -19.09 21.53 10.66
N LYS A 98 -18.47 21.94 9.54
CA LYS A 98 -17.84 23.25 9.32
C LYS A 98 -16.74 23.58 10.33
N LYS A 99 -16.26 22.58 11.07
CA LYS A 99 -15.18 22.70 12.06
C LYS A 99 -13.88 22.13 11.52
N PRO A 100 -12.71 22.58 12.02
CA PRO A 100 -11.44 21.96 11.66
C PRO A 100 -11.38 20.48 12.05
N TYR A 101 -10.73 19.65 11.23
CA TYR A 101 -10.39 18.29 11.67
C TYR A 101 -9.41 18.35 12.83
N THR A 102 -9.70 17.57 13.88
CA THR A 102 -8.85 17.49 15.07
C THR A 102 -7.59 16.69 14.74
N LYS A 103 -6.43 17.25 15.05
CA LYS A 103 -5.14 16.58 14.84
C LYS A 103 -5.02 15.31 15.68
N GLN A 104 -4.34 14.31 15.15
CA GLN A 104 -4.09 13.05 15.83
C GLN A 104 -2.59 12.74 15.80
N ILE A 105 -1.87 13.19 16.82
CA ILE A 105 -0.42 13.00 16.91
C ILE A 105 -0.13 11.63 17.52
N VAL A 106 0.49 10.74 16.75
CA VAL A 106 0.80 9.36 17.18
C VAL A 106 2.21 8.94 16.76
N PRO A 107 2.84 7.96 17.42
CA PRO A 107 4.09 7.37 16.95
C PRO A 107 3.94 6.82 15.53
N ARG A 108 4.84 7.17 14.62
CA ARG A 108 4.75 6.70 13.23
C ARG A 108 4.80 5.19 13.13
N GLY A 109 5.58 4.52 13.99
CA GLY A 109 5.65 3.06 14.04
C GLY A 109 4.35 2.38 14.41
N ASP A 110 3.52 3.00 15.24
CA ASP A 110 2.18 2.47 15.51
C ASP A 110 1.27 2.63 14.29
N TYR A 111 1.26 3.81 13.67
CA TYR A 111 0.44 4.06 12.48
C TYR A 111 0.80 3.13 11.32
N THR A 112 2.08 3.03 10.97
CA THR A 112 2.53 2.27 9.78
C THR A 112 2.26 0.78 9.91
N ARG A 113 2.46 0.20 11.11
CA ARG A 113 2.13 -1.21 11.38
C ARG A 113 0.62 -1.44 11.39
N VAL A 114 -0.16 -0.53 12.01
CA VAL A 114 -1.63 -0.62 12.03
C VAL A 114 -2.20 -0.62 10.62
N ILE A 115 -1.81 0.32 9.75
CA ILE A 115 -2.36 0.34 8.38
C ILE A 115 -1.87 -0.84 7.54
N ALA A 116 -0.64 -1.32 7.76
CA ALA A 116 -0.12 -2.49 7.05
C ALA A 116 -0.94 -3.75 7.36
N GLU A 117 -1.37 -3.93 8.61
CA GLU A 117 -2.22 -5.06 9.03
C GLU A 117 -3.70 -4.85 8.72
N PHE A 118 -4.23 -3.64 8.92
CA PHE A 118 -5.63 -3.32 8.64
C PHE A 118 -6.02 -3.58 7.18
N TRP A 119 -5.12 -3.25 6.26
CA TRP A 119 -5.30 -3.48 4.82
C TRP A 119 -4.56 -4.73 4.33
N ALA A 120 -4.13 -5.63 5.23
CA ALA A 120 -3.48 -6.88 4.84
C ALA A 120 -4.46 -7.88 4.24
N ASP A 121 -5.71 -7.86 4.70
CA ASP A 121 -6.81 -8.71 4.26
C ASP A 121 -6.37 -10.20 4.23
N GLY A 122 -5.97 -10.68 5.42
CA GLY A 122 -5.36 -12.00 5.62
C GLY A 122 -6.36 -13.17 5.60
N PRO A 123 -5.88 -14.42 5.85
CA PRO A 123 -6.69 -15.62 5.70
C PRO A 123 -7.92 -15.70 6.61
N ASP A 124 -7.87 -15.02 7.76
CA ASP A 124 -8.93 -14.98 8.78
C ASP A 124 -9.84 -13.73 8.65
N SER A 125 -9.69 -12.95 7.57
CA SER A 125 -10.52 -11.77 7.29
C SER A 125 -11.14 -11.85 5.90
N GLU A 126 -11.98 -10.87 5.56
CA GLU A 126 -12.36 -10.65 4.18
C GLU A 126 -11.11 -10.41 3.32
N THR A 127 -11.14 -10.89 2.08
CA THR A 127 -10.16 -10.49 1.05
C THR A 127 -10.42 -9.02 0.65
N PRO A 128 -9.51 -8.35 -0.10
CA PRO A 128 -9.65 -6.92 -0.36
C PRO A 128 -11.00 -6.47 -0.94
N PRO A 129 -11.64 -7.20 -1.88
CA PRO A 129 -13.01 -6.87 -2.29
C PRO A 129 -14.01 -6.88 -1.14
N GLY A 130 -13.95 -7.89 -0.27
CA GLY A 130 -14.86 -8.05 0.87
C GLY A 130 -14.70 -6.94 1.91
N HIS A 131 -13.48 -6.46 2.16
CA HIS A 131 -13.25 -5.28 3.00
C HIS A 131 -14.02 -4.06 2.46
N TRP A 132 -14.08 -3.86 1.15
CA TRP A 132 -14.89 -2.76 0.61
C TRP A 132 -16.41 -2.96 0.75
N PHE A 133 -16.88 -4.20 0.87
CA PHE A 133 -18.26 -4.46 1.29
C PHE A 133 -18.48 -4.15 2.78
N THR A 134 -17.52 -4.39 3.66
CA THR A 134 -17.65 -3.98 5.07
C THR A 134 -17.69 -2.46 5.21
N ILE A 135 -16.90 -1.74 4.39
CA ILE A 135 -16.97 -0.27 4.30
C ILE A 135 -18.32 0.19 3.73
N LEU A 136 -18.84 -0.47 2.68
CA LEU A 136 -20.17 -0.18 2.16
C LEU A 136 -21.24 -0.33 3.24
N ASN A 137 -21.19 -1.39 4.04
CA ASN A 137 -22.12 -1.62 5.14
C ASN A 137 -21.97 -0.56 6.23
N TYR A 138 -20.73 -0.24 6.61
CA TYR A 138 -20.44 0.85 7.55
C TYR A 138 -21.11 2.17 7.10
N VAL A 139 -21.01 2.51 5.82
CA VAL A 139 -21.64 3.72 5.25
C VAL A 139 -23.16 3.61 5.23
N SER A 140 -23.69 2.50 4.70
CA SER A 140 -25.12 2.28 4.45
C SER A 140 -25.96 2.28 5.73
N TYR A 141 -25.34 1.93 6.86
CA TYR A 141 -25.97 1.85 8.18
C TYR A 141 -25.48 2.94 9.14
N HIS A 142 -24.70 3.91 8.64
CA HIS A 142 -24.28 5.04 9.45
C HIS A 142 -25.46 5.95 9.80
N GLN A 143 -25.57 6.41 11.05
CA GLN A 143 -26.68 7.24 11.54
C GLN A 143 -26.87 8.58 10.79
N LEU A 144 -25.81 9.09 10.17
CA LEU A 144 -25.81 10.33 9.38
C LEU A 144 -25.97 10.09 7.88
N PHE A 145 -26.20 8.84 7.46
CA PHE A 145 -26.39 8.51 6.06
C PHE A 145 -27.86 8.31 5.73
N GLU A 146 -28.34 9.01 4.71
CA GLU A 146 -29.65 8.78 4.12
C GLU A 146 -29.46 8.02 2.82
N ARG A 147 -30.18 6.89 2.64
CA ARG A 147 -30.07 6.01 1.47
C ARG A 147 -30.68 6.66 0.23
N ARG A 148 -29.93 7.60 -0.33
CA ARG A 148 -30.25 8.37 -1.53
C ARG A 148 -29.40 7.87 -2.67
N PHE A 149 -29.99 7.08 -3.56
CA PHE A 149 -29.26 6.56 -4.73
C PHE A 149 -28.75 7.74 -5.57
N GLU A 150 -27.45 7.78 -5.87
CA GLU A 150 -26.77 8.91 -6.55
C GLU A 150 -26.91 10.27 -5.84
N GLY A 151 -27.22 10.28 -4.54
CA GLY A 151 -27.47 11.53 -3.81
C GLY A 151 -28.74 12.28 -4.25
N THR A 152 -29.69 11.56 -4.87
CA THR A 152 -30.98 12.11 -5.29
C THR A 152 -31.87 12.53 -4.11
N ASN A 153 -32.94 13.28 -4.40
CA ASN A 153 -33.88 13.76 -3.38
C ASN A 153 -34.80 12.67 -2.81
N GLU A 154 -34.77 11.46 -3.36
CA GLU A 154 -35.57 10.33 -2.90
C GLU A 154 -34.77 9.44 -1.94
N ILE A 155 -35.37 9.09 -0.81
CA ILE A 155 -34.85 8.05 0.09
C ILE A 155 -35.47 6.73 -0.36
N ILE A 156 -34.64 5.75 -0.67
CA ILE A 156 -35.09 4.43 -1.09
C ILE A 156 -35.13 3.43 0.08
N ASP A 157 -35.91 2.37 -0.10
CA ASP A 157 -36.03 1.28 0.87
C ASP A 157 -34.66 0.64 1.18
N PRO A 158 -34.37 0.22 2.42
CA PRO A 158 -33.10 -0.41 2.77
C PRO A 158 -32.77 -1.66 1.94
N VAL A 159 -33.74 -2.51 1.64
CA VAL A 159 -33.52 -3.71 0.82
C VAL A 159 -33.20 -3.31 -0.62
N GLU A 160 -33.92 -2.33 -1.16
CA GLU A 160 -33.63 -1.79 -2.49
C GLU A 160 -32.21 -1.21 -2.58
N TRP A 161 -31.81 -0.42 -1.57
CA TRP A 161 -30.45 0.11 -1.45
C TRP A 161 -29.41 -1.01 -1.43
N ASP A 162 -29.57 -2.00 -0.56
CA ASP A 162 -28.60 -3.08 -0.40
C ASP A 162 -28.45 -3.88 -1.71
N VAL A 163 -29.56 -4.21 -2.38
CA VAL A 163 -29.53 -4.91 -3.68
C VAL A 163 -28.78 -4.08 -4.73
N LYS A 164 -29.12 -2.79 -4.89
CA LYS A 164 -28.47 -1.91 -5.87
C LYS A 164 -26.98 -1.74 -5.56
N ALA A 165 -26.65 -1.47 -4.30
CA ALA A 165 -25.29 -1.21 -3.84
C ALA A 165 -24.38 -2.43 -4.01
N TYR A 166 -24.85 -3.62 -3.59
CA TYR A 166 -24.09 -4.86 -3.73
C TYR A 166 -23.95 -5.27 -5.20
N PHE A 167 -24.99 -5.11 -6.02
CA PHE A 167 -24.92 -5.40 -7.44
C PHE A 167 -23.85 -4.55 -8.14
N LEU A 168 -23.84 -3.24 -7.89
CA LEU A 168 -22.88 -2.32 -8.48
C LEU A 168 -21.45 -2.55 -7.98
N LEU A 169 -21.26 -2.69 -6.67
CA LEU A 169 -19.94 -2.90 -6.09
C LEU A 169 -19.38 -4.27 -6.47
N GLY A 170 -20.20 -5.32 -6.45
CA GLY A 170 -19.80 -6.68 -6.85
C GLY A 170 -19.34 -6.75 -8.30
N GLY A 171 -20.09 -6.13 -9.22
CA GLY A 171 -19.67 -6.03 -10.63
C GLY A 171 -18.32 -5.32 -10.78
N ALA A 172 -18.15 -4.16 -10.13
CA ALA A 172 -16.89 -3.42 -10.17
C ALA A 172 -15.71 -4.20 -9.55
N MET A 173 -15.93 -4.92 -8.46
CA MET A 173 -14.91 -5.76 -7.85
C MET A 173 -14.53 -6.93 -8.76
N HIS A 174 -15.49 -7.53 -9.45
CA HIS A 174 -15.21 -8.59 -10.41
C HIS A 174 -14.35 -8.08 -11.58
N ASP A 175 -14.73 -6.95 -12.19
CA ASP A 175 -13.99 -6.34 -13.29
C ASP A 175 -12.58 -5.90 -12.86
N ALA A 176 -12.44 -5.37 -11.64
CA ALA A 176 -11.14 -5.04 -11.06
C ALA A 176 -10.24 -6.28 -10.92
N ALA A 177 -10.81 -7.43 -10.57
CA ALA A 177 -10.08 -8.70 -10.52
C ALA A 177 -9.60 -9.11 -11.92
N ILE A 178 -10.49 -9.11 -12.91
CA ILE A 178 -10.14 -9.49 -14.29
C ILE A 178 -8.98 -8.63 -14.81
N ALA A 179 -9.07 -7.30 -14.66
CA ALA A 179 -8.04 -6.39 -15.14
C ALA A 179 -6.71 -6.59 -14.40
N ALA A 180 -6.71 -6.64 -13.07
CA ALA A 180 -5.48 -6.77 -12.30
C ALA A 180 -4.80 -8.14 -12.49
N TRP A 181 -5.57 -9.24 -12.55
CA TRP A 181 -5.01 -10.58 -12.74
C TRP A 181 -4.53 -10.82 -14.17
N GLY A 182 -5.23 -10.25 -15.17
CA GLY A 182 -4.75 -10.27 -16.56
C GLY A 182 -3.37 -9.64 -16.69
N LEU A 183 -3.17 -8.46 -16.08
CA LEU A 183 -1.88 -7.76 -16.03
C LEU A 183 -0.82 -8.55 -15.25
N LYS A 184 -1.16 -9.09 -14.08
CA LYS A 184 -0.25 -9.91 -13.27
C LYS A 184 0.26 -11.12 -14.02
N GLY A 185 -0.66 -11.82 -14.70
CA GLY A 185 -0.33 -12.98 -15.53
C GLY A 185 0.58 -12.61 -16.69
N TYR A 186 0.29 -11.50 -17.38
CA TYR A 186 1.07 -11.08 -18.55
C TYR A 186 2.43 -10.48 -18.23
N TYR A 187 2.55 -9.71 -17.15
CA TYR A 187 3.82 -9.06 -16.80
C TYR A 187 4.73 -9.93 -15.93
N ASP A 188 4.17 -10.85 -15.14
CA ASP A 188 4.89 -11.71 -14.20
C ASP A 188 6.02 -10.98 -13.43
N TYR A 189 5.67 -9.80 -12.90
CA TYR A 189 6.64 -8.91 -12.30
C TYR A 189 7.04 -9.37 -10.90
N ILE A 190 8.34 -9.31 -10.64
CA ILE A 190 8.96 -9.81 -9.42
C ILE A 190 8.56 -9.01 -8.17
N ARG A 191 8.60 -9.67 -7.01
CA ARG A 191 8.33 -9.06 -5.70
C ARG A 191 9.57 -8.42 -5.07
N PRO A 192 9.43 -7.41 -4.19
CA PRO A 192 10.56 -6.71 -3.58
C PRO A 192 11.56 -7.60 -2.85
N ILE A 193 11.10 -8.60 -2.11
CA ILE A 193 12.00 -9.51 -1.37
C ILE A 193 13.03 -10.17 -2.30
N SER A 194 12.58 -10.66 -3.46
CA SER A 194 13.46 -11.32 -4.43
C SER A 194 14.38 -10.32 -5.12
N ALA A 195 13.85 -9.15 -5.51
CA ALA A 195 14.63 -8.08 -6.15
C ALA A 195 15.74 -7.54 -5.24
N ILE A 196 15.41 -7.22 -3.98
CA ILE A 196 16.36 -6.70 -2.98
C ILE A 196 17.45 -7.72 -2.69
N ARG A 197 17.08 -8.99 -2.46
CA ARG A 197 18.05 -10.06 -2.18
C ARG A 197 18.96 -10.32 -3.37
N PHE A 198 18.43 -10.34 -4.59
CA PHE A 198 19.24 -10.48 -5.81
C PHE A 198 20.25 -9.34 -5.92
N MET A 199 19.80 -8.08 -5.93
CA MET A 199 20.71 -6.93 -6.06
C MET A 199 21.74 -6.90 -4.93
N SER A 200 21.33 -7.21 -3.70
CA SER A 200 22.23 -7.23 -2.55
C SER A 200 23.27 -8.35 -2.61
N SER A 201 22.92 -9.52 -3.18
CA SER A 201 23.86 -10.63 -3.39
C SER A 201 24.97 -10.29 -4.39
N LYS A 202 24.76 -9.29 -5.26
CA LYS A 202 25.78 -8.79 -6.17
C LYS A 202 26.73 -7.79 -5.52
N GLY A 203 26.37 -7.23 -4.36
CA GLY A 203 27.09 -6.14 -3.70
C GLY A 203 26.43 -4.79 -3.93
N GLN A 204 27.21 -3.73 -4.09
CA GLN A 204 26.72 -2.36 -4.25
C GLN A 204 27.06 -1.75 -5.62
N SER A 205 26.24 -0.83 -6.13
CA SER A 205 26.46 -0.15 -7.42
C SER A 205 26.59 1.38 -7.32
N SER A 206 26.79 1.92 -6.12
CA SER A 206 26.90 3.37 -5.87
C SER A 206 28.28 3.94 -6.15
N ASP A 207 29.35 3.24 -5.78
CA ASP A 207 30.73 3.75 -5.92
C ASP A 207 31.71 2.64 -6.33
N PRO A 208 32.36 2.72 -7.51
CA PRO A 208 33.36 1.73 -7.95
C PRO A 208 34.61 1.63 -7.08
N LYS A 209 34.85 2.59 -6.19
CA LYS A 209 35.99 2.60 -5.26
C LYS A 209 35.70 1.88 -3.94
N LEU A 210 34.42 1.59 -3.64
CA LEU A 210 34.03 0.89 -2.43
C LEU A 210 34.07 -0.63 -2.63
N PRO A 211 34.34 -1.42 -1.56
CA PRO A 211 34.29 -2.88 -1.62
C PRO A 211 32.96 -3.41 -2.15
N GLY A 212 33.01 -4.56 -2.82
CA GLY A 212 31.82 -5.22 -3.35
C GLY A 212 31.11 -4.44 -4.46
N TYR A 213 31.81 -3.55 -5.18
CA TYR A 213 31.22 -2.89 -6.34
C TYR A 213 30.82 -3.91 -7.42
N ASN A 214 29.58 -3.80 -7.88
CA ASN A 214 29.05 -4.55 -9.00
C ASN A 214 28.01 -3.67 -9.71
N PRO A 215 28.02 -3.57 -11.06
CA PRO A 215 27.05 -2.77 -11.79
C PRO A 215 25.60 -3.23 -11.61
N LEU A 216 25.37 -4.48 -11.19
CA LEU A 216 24.06 -5.05 -10.84
C LEU A 216 23.75 -5.04 -9.32
N GLY A 217 24.65 -4.45 -8.53
CA GLY A 217 24.51 -4.31 -7.08
C GLY A 217 23.42 -3.33 -6.66
N ILE A 218 22.97 -3.42 -5.42
CA ILE A 218 22.00 -2.46 -4.87
C ILE A 218 22.63 -1.07 -4.69
N LYS A 219 21.86 0.00 -4.85
CA LYS A 219 22.32 1.36 -4.54
C LYS A 219 22.36 1.56 -3.02
N LEU A 220 23.49 2.05 -2.53
CA LEU A 220 23.65 2.51 -1.15
C LEU A 220 22.81 3.77 -0.91
N VAL A 221 22.24 3.87 0.28
CA VAL A 221 21.45 5.00 0.77
C VAL A 221 21.89 5.27 2.20
N ASP A 222 22.44 6.45 2.46
CA ASP A 222 22.99 6.80 3.77
C ASP A 222 22.00 6.52 4.91
N ASN A 223 22.47 5.85 5.96
CA ASN A 223 21.70 5.43 7.14
C ASN A 223 20.53 4.46 6.86
N LEU A 224 20.41 3.91 5.65
CA LEU A 224 19.31 3.02 5.27
C LEU A 224 19.74 1.76 4.52
N ILE A 225 20.71 1.86 3.62
CA ILE A 225 21.28 0.74 2.85
C ILE A 225 22.79 0.95 2.78
N GLU A 226 23.55 0.11 3.46
CA GLU A 226 24.98 0.30 3.66
C GLU A 226 25.77 -1.00 3.50
N LEU A 227 27.09 -0.87 3.36
CA LEU A 227 28.01 -1.98 3.54
C LEU A 227 28.18 -2.26 5.03
N VAL A 228 28.26 -3.54 5.39
CA VAL A 228 28.73 -3.98 6.70
C VAL A 228 30.23 -3.67 6.81
N LYS A 229 30.60 -2.86 7.79
CA LYS A 229 31.97 -2.43 8.06
C LYS A 229 32.62 -3.31 9.13
N LYS A 230 33.95 -3.29 9.19
CA LYS A 230 34.68 -3.92 10.30
C LYS A 230 34.26 -3.26 11.62
N GLY A 231 33.89 -4.07 12.61
CA GLY A 231 33.39 -3.59 13.90
C GLY A 231 31.89 -3.33 13.95
N ASP A 232 31.16 -3.44 12.84
CA ASP A 232 29.69 -3.44 12.90
C ASP A 232 29.20 -4.66 13.71
N PRO A 233 28.11 -4.53 14.49
CA PRO A 233 27.49 -5.68 15.16
C PRO A 233 27.11 -6.82 14.20
N LEU A 234 26.84 -6.49 12.94
CA LEU A 234 26.52 -7.45 11.88
C LEU A 234 27.75 -8.09 11.22
N SER A 235 28.98 -7.67 11.53
CA SER A 235 30.20 -8.16 10.89
C SER A 235 30.42 -9.67 11.06
N GLY A 236 29.82 -10.27 12.08
CA GLY A 236 29.98 -11.69 12.40
C GLY A 236 31.22 -11.93 13.27
N LYS A 237 31.32 -13.12 13.87
CA LYS A 237 32.39 -13.42 14.86
C LYS A 237 33.78 -13.39 14.23
N ASN A 238 33.87 -13.76 12.95
CA ASN A 238 35.11 -13.83 12.18
C ASN A 238 35.17 -12.74 11.10
N GLY A 239 34.26 -11.76 11.11
CA GLY A 239 34.16 -10.76 10.05
C GLY A 239 33.57 -11.29 8.74
N GLU A 240 32.89 -12.45 8.77
CA GLU A 240 32.36 -13.14 7.58
C GLU A 240 31.32 -12.33 6.79
N ASN A 241 30.72 -11.31 7.40
CA ASN A 241 29.74 -10.45 6.74
C ASN A 241 30.31 -9.09 6.31
N ILE A 242 31.59 -8.79 6.58
CA ILE A 242 32.20 -7.52 6.16
C ILE A 242 32.10 -7.39 4.63
N GLY A 243 31.61 -6.24 4.15
CA GLY A 243 31.38 -5.98 2.73
C GLY A 243 30.04 -6.48 2.18
N LYS A 244 29.26 -7.25 2.96
CA LYS A 244 27.86 -7.54 2.61
C LYS A 244 27.00 -6.29 2.74
N ILE A 245 25.82 -6.32 2.12
CA ILE A 245 24.80 -5.27 2.26
C ILE A 245 23.98 -5.49 3.54
N LYS A 246 23.80 -4.42 4.31
CA LYS A 246 22.84 -4.29 5.40
C LYS A 246 21.78 -3.25 5.07
N VAL A 247 20.56 -3.46 5.55
CA VAL A 247 19.44 -2.51 5.45
C VAL A 247 18.93 -2.14 6.84
N TYR A 248 18.58 -0.88 7.04
CA TYR A 248 17.96 -0.41 8.28
C TYR A 248 16.44 -0.49 8.12
N SER A 249 15.82 -1.52 8.70
CA SER A 249 14.42 -1.86 8.47
C SER A 249 13.84 -2.63 9.66
N TRP A 250 12.56 -3.01 9.59
CA TRP A 250 11.96 -3.93 10.56
C TRP A 250 12.79 -5.21 10.65
N ARG A 251 13.19 -5.59 11.86
CA ARG A 251 14.22 -6.64 12.07
C ARG A 251 13.74 -8.06 11.76
N GLY A 252 12.43 -8.25 11.63
CA GLY A 252 11.86 -9.52 11.19
C GLY A 252 11.64 -10.54 12.29
N HIS A 253 11.19 -11.71 11.85
CA HIS A 253 10.64 -12.78 12.71
C HIS A 253 11.61 -13.30 13.76
N ASN A 254 12.92 -13.30 13.47
CA ASN A 254 13.94 -13.79 14.41
C ASN A 254 14.05 -12.96 15.70
N PHE A 255 13.39 -11.80 15.76
CA PHE A 255 13.34 -10.93 16.94
C PHE A 255 11.99 -11.00 17.67
N ILE A 256 11.10 -11.92 17.27
CA ILE A 256 9.78 -12.12 17.86
C ILE A 256 9.70 -13.58 18.32
N ASN A 257 9.76 -13.83 19.64
CA ASN A 257 9.57 -15.19 20.18
C ASN A 257 8.08 -15.48 20.42
N ASP A 258 7.36 -14.52 20.98
CA ASP A 258 5.91 -14.56 21.20
C ASP A 258 5.27 -13.29 20.62
N PRO A 259 4.51 -13.37 19.50
CA PRO A 259 3.91 -12.19 18.87
C PRO A 259 2.88 -11.48 19.74
N LYS A 260 2.44 -12.07 20.87
CA LYS A 260 1.59 -11.38 21.86
C LYS A 260 2.39 -10.54 22.86
N LYS A 261 3.70 -10.78 22.99
CA LYS A 261 4.56 -10.17 24.01
C LYS A 261 5.68 -9.33 23.43
N ASP A 262 6.18 -9.73 22.27
CA ASP A 262 7.37 -9.18 21.64
C ASP A 262 7.02 -8.40 20.38
N TYR A 263 7.91 -7.48 20.00
CA TYR A 263 7.91 -6.85 18.69
C TYR A 263 9.34 -6.73 18.20
N ALA A 264 9.55 -6.87 16.89
CA ALA A 264 10.89 -6.95 16.35
C ALA A 264 11.61 -5.60 16.45
N GLY A 265 10.90 -4.47 16.40
CA GLY A 265 11.51 -3.14 16.27
C GLY A 265 12.28 -2.95 14.96
N VAL A 266 12.97 -1.82 14.82
CA VAL A 266 13.76 -1.49 13.63
C VAL A 266 15.24 -1.52 13.95
N GLY A 267 16.07 -1.94 12.99
CA GLY A 267 17.51 -1.92 13.13
C GLY A 267 18.22 -2.39 11.87
N TRP A 268 19.55 -2.41 11.94
CA TRP A 268 20.36 -2.98 10.87
C TRP A 268 20.21 -4.50 10.84
N ILE A 269 19.86 -5.02 9.67
CA ILE A 269 19.88 -6.44 9.34
C ILE A 269 20.60 -6.68 8.01
N LEU A 270 21.17 -7.87 7.82
CA LEU A 270 21.73 -8.25 6.51
C LEU A 270 20.60 -8.26 5.47
N ALA A 271 20.85 -7.71 4.28
CA ALA A 271 19.83 -7.60 3.23
C ALA A 271 19.34 -8.97 2.74
N GLU A 272 20.21 -9.99 2.78
CA GLU A 272 19.84 -11.38 2.49
C GLU A 272 18.81 -11.96 3.48
N ASN A 273 18.76 -11.39 4.69
CA ASN A 273 17.82 -11.77 5.75
C ASN A 273 16.63 -10.81 5.87
N TRP A 274 16.51 -9.81 4.98
CA TRP A 274 15.39 -8.87 5.01
C TRP A 274 14.07 -9.57 4.66
N PHE A 275 13.00 -9.20 5.35
CA PHE A 275 11.63 -9.66 5.11
C PHE A 275 10.66 -8.46 5.05
N PRO A 276 9.60 -8.54 4.22
CA PRO A 276 8.43 -7.67 4.34
C PRO A 276 7.80 -7.75 5.73
N TYR A 277 7.12 -6.69 6.16
CA TYR A 277 6.36 -6.68 7.42
C TYR A 277 5.08 -7.52 7.27
N GLN A 278 5.21 -8.83 7.52
CA GLN A 278 4.16 -9.84 7.41
C GLN A 278 4.40 -10.99 8.41
N ARG A 279 3.40 -11.85 8.65
CA ARG A 279 3.62 -13.10 9.41
C ARG A 279 4.51 -14.08 8.63
N PRO A 280 5.28 -14.96 9.30
CA PRO A 280 6.02 -16.03 8.62
C PRO A 280 5.11 -16.95 7.78
N THR A 281 3.90 -17.22 8.28
CA THR A 281 2.91 -18.07 7.62
C THR A 281 2.10 -17.36 6.54
N PHE A 282 2.19 -16.02 6.48
CA PHE A 282 1.57 -15.19 5.47
C PHE A 282 2.67 -14.63 4.58
N VAL A 283 3.30 -15.53 3.83
CA VAL A 283 4.38 -15.21 2.90
C VAL A 283 3.91 -14.21 1.85
N THR A 284 4.87 -13.47 1.26
CA THR A 284 4.63 -12.64 0.07
C THR A 284 3.67 -13.37 -0.87
N PRO A 285 2.51 -12.79 -1.24
CA PRO A 285 1.48 -13.54 -1.94
C PRO A 285 2.00 -14.22 -3.20
N ASN A 286 1.56 -15.45 -3.45
CA ASN A 286 2.07 -16.36 -4.51
C ASN A 286 1.61 -15.97 -5.93
N PHE A 287 1.60 -14.68 -6.22
CA PHE A 287 1.29 -14.10 -7.51
C PHE A 287 2.14 -12.84 -7.76
N SER A 288 2.37 -12.56 -9.05
CA SER A 288 3.10 -11.41 -9.59
C SER A 288 2.71 -10.07 -8.93
N GLY A 289 3.68 -9.16 -8.81
CA GLY A 289 3.53 -7.85 -8.17
C GLY A 289 2.66 -6.88 -8.97
N TYR A 290 2.93 -6.73 -10.27
CA TYR A 290 2.40 -5.65 -11.09
C TYR A 290 1.09 -6.02 -11.79
N VAL A 291 -0.01 -5.29 -11.62
CA VAL A 291 -0.25 -4.15 -10.71
C VAL A 291 -0.76 -4.60 -9.34
N SER A 292 -0.70 -3.75 -8.32
CA SER A 292 -1.24 -4.03 -6.97
C SER A 292 -2.76 -4.20 -7.02
N GLY A 293 -3.24 -5.43 -6.75
CA GLY A 293 -4.68 -5.72 -6.72
C GLY A 293 -5.40 -4.89 -5.65
N HIS A 294 -4.80 -4.69 -4.48
CA HIS A 294 -5.37 -3.86 -3.41
C HIS A 294 -5.59 -2.42 -3.89
N SER A 295 -4.64 -1.85 -4.64
CA SER A 295 -4.79 -0.51 -5.21
C SER A 295 -5.92 -0.45 -6.24
N THR A 296 -6.02 -1.46 -7.11
CA THR A 296 -7.08 -1.54 -8.13
C THR A 296 -8.47 -1.70 -7.53
N TYR A 297 -8.68 -2.67 -6.64
CA TYR A 297 -9.96 -2.87 -5.96
C TYR A 297 -10.36 -1.63 -5.17
N SER A 298 -9.42 -1.10 -4.38
CA SER A 298 -9.75 0.00 -3.48
C SER A 298 -10.13 1.26 -4.22
N ARG A 299 -9.44 1.57 -5.33
CA ARG A 299 -9.85 2.72 -6.12
C ARG A 299 -11.19 2.48 -6.82
N ALA A 300 -11.41 1.31 -7.40
CA ALA A 300 -12.69 0.99 -8.05
C ALA A 300 -13.86 1.11 -7.07
N ALA A 301 -13.72 0.55 -5.87
CA ALA A 301 -14.72 0.65 -4.82
C ALA A 301 -14.94 2.10 -4.36
N ALA A 302 -13.87 2.88 -4.18
CA ALA A 302 -14.00 4.28 -3.81
C ALA A 302 -14.79 5.12 -4.83
N GLU A 303 -14.59 4.86 -6.14
CA GLU A 303 -15.38 5.52 -7.18
C GLU A 303 -16.84 5.06 -7.16
N VAL A 304 -17.10 3.76 -7.01
CA VAL A 304 -18.46 3.22 -6.89
C VAL A 304 -19.18 3.83 -5.70
N LEU A 305 -18.57 3.85 -4.51
CA LEU A 305 -19.19 4.44 -3.31
C LEU A 305 -19.44 5.95 -3.49
N THR A 306 -18.52 6.67 -4.13
CA THR A 306 -18.70 8.09 -4.44
C THR A 306 -19.92 8.32 -5.33
N LEU A 307 -20.04 7.56 -6.42
CA LEU A 307 -21.15 7.67 -7.37
C LEU A 307 -22.47 7.20 -6.73
N LEU A 308 -22.44 6.07 -6.04
CA LEU A 308 -23.59 5.46 -5.38
C LEU A 308 -24.22 6.39 -4.33
N THR A 309 -23.39 7.01 -3.50
CA THR A 309 -23.83 7.91 -2.42
C THR A 309 -24.04 9.35 -2.90
N GLY A 310 -23.61 9.67 -4.12
CA GLY A 310 -23.59 11.04 -4.65
C GLY A 310 -22.62 11.97 -3.91
N ASN A 311 -21.70 11.43 -3.10
CA ASN A 311 -20.81 12.22 -2.26
C ASN A 311 -19.43 11.57 -2.14
N ALA A 312 -18.37 12.35 -2.28
CA ALA A 312 -17.00 11.83 -2.13
C ALA A 312 -16.63 11.54 -0.66
N PHE A 313 -17.30 12.20 0.29
CA PHE A 313 -17.00 12.09 1.71
C PHE A 313 -17.78 10.95 2.36
N PHE A 314 -17.18 10.35 3.37
CA PHE A 314 -17.91 9.49 4.30
C PHE A 314 -19.06 10.27 4.97
N PRO A 315 -20.13 9.60 5.43
CA PRO A 315 -21.22 10.25 6.16
C PRO A 315 -20.71 11.11 7.33
N GLY A 316 -21.17 12.36 7.42
CA GLY A 316 -20.66 13.32 8.42
C GLY A 316 -19.22 13.83 8.17
N GLY A 317 -18.62 13.45 7.04
CA GLY A 317 -17.28 13.86 6.62
C GLY A 317 -16.16 13.01 7.17
N MET A 318 -16.44 11.86 7.81
CA MET A 318 -15.38 11.05 8.42
C MET A 318 -15.76 9.58 8.54
N GLY A 319 -14.93 8.70 7.98
CA GLY A 319 -14.86 7.28 8.36
C GLY A 319 -13.79 7.09 9.43
N GLU A 320 -14.00 6.15 10.35
CA GLU A 320 -13.05 5.83 11.43
C GLU A 320 -12.99 4.33 11.70
N PHE A 321 -11.79 3.83 12.00
CA PHE A 321 -11.57 2.53 12.61
C PHE A 321 -10.60 2.65 13.79
N ILE A 322 -10.83 1.89 14.86
CA ILE A 322 -10.01 1.92 16.08
C ILE A 322 -9.20 0.63 16.24
N ALA A 323 -7.89 0.73 16.01
CA ALA A 323 -6.93 -0.30 16.36
C ALA A 323 -6.59 -0.19 17.85
N LYS A 324 -7.03 -1.18 18.64
CA LYS A 324 -6.87 -1.19 20.09
C LYS A 324 -5.44 -1.53 20.52
N LYS A 325 -4.93 -0.77 21.50
CA LYS A 325 -3.62 -0.96 22.13
C LYS A 325 -3.38 -2.43 22.49
N ASN A 326 -2.24 -2.97 22.05
CA ASN A 326 -1.81 -4.35 22.28
C ASN A 326 -2.83 -5.45 21.91
N LYS A 327 -3.86 -5.12 21.11
CA LYS A 327 -4.96 -6.04 20.79
C LYS A 327 -5.24 -6.14 19.30
N PHE A 328 -4.74 -5.20 18.50
CA PHE A 328 -5.00 -5.17 17.07
C PHE A 328 -3.91 -5.82 16.23
N LEU A 329 -2.64 -5.52 16.50
CA LEU A 329 -1.55 -6.14 15.74
C LEU A 329 -1.42 -7.61 16.11
N VAL A 330 -1.27 -8.42 15.07
CA VAL A 330 -1.17 -9.86 15.18
C VAL A 330 0.14 -10.40 14.61
N PHE A 331 0.92 -9.57 13.91
CA PHE A 331 2.26 -9.95 13.45
C PHE A 331 3.28 -9.86 14.60
N GLU A 332 3.06 -8.90 15.49
CA GLU A 332 3.83 -8.64 16.71
C GLU A 332 2.99 -7.81 17.68
N LYS A 333 3.49 -7.61 18.91
CA LYS A 333 2.78 -6.83 19.93
C LYS A 333 2.62 -5.37 19.50
N GLY A 334 1.38 -4.90 19.58
CA GLY A 334 1.04 -3.49 19.49
C GLY A 334 -0.41 -3.26 19.03
N PRO A 335 -0.76 -2.01 18.66
CA PRO A 335 0.05 -0.78 18.80
C PRO A 335 0.31 -0.41 20.27
N THR A 336 1.23 0.53 20.54
CA THR A 336 1.59 0.96 21.91
C THR A 336 0.50 1.82 22.59
N GLN A 337 -0.38 2.41 21.79
CA GLN A 337 -1.58 3.13 22.19
C GLN A 337 -2.76 2.80 21.26
N ASP A 338 -3.98 3.20 21.60
CA ASP A 338 -5.09 3.15 20.65
C ASP A 338 -4.76 4.05 19.46
N ILE A 339 -4.94 3.52 18.25
CA ILE A 339 -4.76 4.25 16.99
C ILE A 339 -6.11 4.33 16.28
N LYS A 340 -6.52 5.54 15.92
CA LYS A 340 -7.72 5.76 15.12
C LYS A 340 -7.32 6.15 13.71
N ILE A 341 -7.47 5.22 12.77
CA ILE A 341 -7.33 5.56 11.36
C ILE A 341 -8.62 6.25 10.91
N GLN A 342 -8.46 7.36 10.20
CA GLN A 342 -9.58 8.22 9.80
C GLN A 342 -9.44 8.61 8.34
N TRP A 343 -10.58 8.74 7.66
CA TRP A 343 -10.65 9.12 6.25
C TRP A 343 -11.74 10.16 6.04
N ALA A 344 -11.44 11.24 5.33
CA ALA A 344 -12.48 12.20 4.94
C ALA A 344 -13.28 11.67 3.75
N THR A 345 -12.60 11.17 2.72
CA THR A 345 -13.20 10.65 1.48
C THR A 345 -12.93 9.18 1.27
N TYR A 346 -13.77 8.52 0.46
CA TYR A 346 -13.53 7.12 0.04
C TYR A 346 -12.20 7.00 -0.71
N ARG A 347 -11.81 8.03 -1.47
CA ARG A 347 -10.50 8.08 -2.13
C ARG A 347 -9.34 8.11 -1.15
N ASP A 348 -9.49 8.74 0.02
CA ASP A 348 -8.45 8.74 1.07
C ASP A 348 -8.29 7.36 1.70
N ALA A 349 -9.39 6.63 1.95
CA ALA A 349 -9.34 5.25 2.40
C ALA A 349 -8.61 4.36 1.37
N SER A 350 -8.96 4.51 0.09
CA SER A 350 -8.26 3.83 -1.01
C SER A 350 -6.78 4.17 -1.09
N ASN A 351 -6.41 5.45 -0.93
CA ASN A 351 -5.01 5.88 -0.93
C ASN A 351 -4.24 5.27 0.25
N GLN A 352 -4.84 5.22 1.44
CA GLN A 352 -4.21 4.59 2.60
C GLN A 352 -4.03 3.08 2.41
N CYS A 353 -5.04 2.39 1.85
CA CYS A 353 -4.93 0.98 1.48
C CYS A 353 -3.73 0.73 0.55
N SER A 354 -3.62 1.53 -0.49
CA SER A 354 -2.50 1.47 -1.42
C SER A 354 -1.13 1.69 -0.76
N LEU A 355 -1.00 2.74 0.06
CA LEU A 355 0.24 3.04 0.79
C LEU A 355 0.62 1.93 1.78
N SER A 356 -0.38 1.27 2.37
CA SER A 356 -0.14 0.16 3.31
C SER A 356 0.65 -0.98 2.69
N ARG A 357 0.55 -1.19 1.37
CA ARG A 357 1.24 -2.31 0.68
C ARG A 357 2.74 -2.04 0.51
N ILE A 358 3.11 -0.77 0.49
CA ILE A 358 4.50 -0.31 0.47
C ILE A 358 5.09 -0.47 1.87
N TRP A 359 4.41 0.00 2.91
CA TRP A 359 4.83 -0.22 4.30
C TRP A 359 4.85 -1.71 4.66
N GLY A 360 3.89 -2.49 4.19
CA GLY A 360 3.89 -3.96 4.33
C GLY A 360 5.03 -4.66 3.59
N GLY A 361 5.79 -3.96 2.73
CA GLY A 361 6.99 -4.51 2.10
C GLY A 361 6.74 -5.33 0.82
N ILE A 362 5.51 -5.41 0.33
CA ILE A 362 5.12 -6.39 -0.71
C ILE A 362 4.87 -5.79 -2.10
N HIS A 363 4.60 -4.49 -2.18
CA HIS A 363 4.40 -3.77 -3.44
C HIS A 363 5.25 -2.50 -3.45
N PRO A 364 6.14 -2.31 -4.43
CA PRO A 364 6.83 -1.04 -4.65
C PRO A 364 5.88 0.01 -5.26
N PRO A 365 6.28 1.31 -5.30
CA PRO A 365 5.46 2.39 -5.86
C PRO A 365 4.93 2.13 -7.28
N VAL A 366 5.72 1.45 -8.13
CA VAL A 366 5.31 1.12 -9.50
C VAL A 366 4.13 0.16 -9.57
N ASP A 367 3.91 -0.70 -8.58
CA ASP A 367 2.73 -1.57 -8.55
C ASP A 367 1.47 -0.78 -8.16
N ASP A 368 1.63 0.30 -7.42
CA ASP A 368 0.53 1.00 -6.77
C ASP A 368 -0.23 1.96 -7.70
N LEU A 369 0.42 3.04 -8.18
CA LEU A 369 -0.28 4.10 -8.90
C LEU A 369 -0.98 3.63 -10.18
N PRO A 370 -0.36 2.77 -11.02
CA PRO A 370 -1.07 2.17 -12.15
C PRO A 370 -2.32 1.42 -11.73
N GLY A 371 -2.26 0.66 -10.63
CA GLY A 371 -3.42 -0.01 -10.05
C GLY A 371 -4.53 0.95 -9.68
N ARG A 372 -4.20 2.09 -9.05
CA ARG A 372 -5.18 3.15 -8.76
C ARG A 372 -5.83 3.68 -10.04
N VAL A 373 -5.04 4.02 -11.08
CA VAL A 373 -5.58 4.54 -12.36
C VAL A 373 -6.55 3.55 -13.02
N ILE A 374 -6.19 2.27 -13.03
CA ILE A 374 -7.02 1.21 -13.58
C ILE A 374 -8.32 1.10 -12.77
N GLY A 375 -8.21 1.08 -11.44
CA GLY A 375 -9.36 1.03 -10.54
C GLY A 375 -10.34 2.18 -10.75
N GLU A 376 -9.84 3.41 -10.95
CA GLU A 376 -10.69 4.58 -11.21
C GLU A 376 -11.55 4.39 -12.47
N LYS A 377 -10.90 3.97 -13.57
CA LYS A 377 -11.60 3.70 -14.84
C LYS A 377 -12.64 2.59 -14.66
N ILE A 378 -12.29 1.51 -13.96
CA ILE A 378 -13.18 0.37 -13.74
C ILE A 378 -14.38 0.77 -12.90
N GLY A 379 -14.17 1.42 -11.75
CA GLY A 379 -15.26 1.80 -10.86
C GLY A 379 -16.29 2.69 -11.55
N ILE A 380 -15.84 3.69 -12.31
CA ILE A 380 -16.72 4.59 -13.07
C ILE A 380 -17.45 3.83 -14.19
N ASN A 381 -16.75 3.00 -14.95
CA ASN A 381 -17.35 2.28 -16.08
C ASN A 381 -18.35 1.21 -15.62
N ALA A 382 -17.97 0.39 -14.65
CA ALA A 382 -18.81 -0.65 -14.08
C ALA A 382 -20.07 -0.07 -13.43
N TYR A 383 -19.93 1.02 -12.68
CA TYR A 383 -21.08 1.73 -12.11
C TYR A 383 -22.05 2.23 -13.18
N ASN A 384 -21.54 2.94 -14.20
CA ASN A 384 -22.37 3.49 -15.28
C ASN A 384 -23.01 2.40 -16.15
N TYR A 385 -22.37 1.24 -16.27
CA TYR A 385 -22.94 0.09 -16.93
C TYR A 385 -24.04 -0.55 -16.08
N GLY A 386 -23.75 -0.85 -14.82
CA GLY A 386 -24.65 -1.55 -13.89
C GLY A 386 -25.91 -0.76 -13.56
N LYS A 387 -25.83 0.57 -13.42
CA LYS A 387 -27.00 1.38 -13.06
C LYS A 387 -28.13 1.36 -14.09
N LYS A 388 -27.82 1.03 -15.35
CA LYS A 388 -28.80 0.90 -16.44
C LYS A 388 -29.82 -0.21 -16.20
N TYR A 389 -29.52 -1.16 -15.31
CA TYR A 389 -30.43 -2.24 -14.95
C TYR A 389 -31.52 -1.81 -13.94
N PHE A 390 -31.41 -0.62 -13.34
CA PHE A 390 -32.39 -0.10 -12.37
C PHE A 390 -33.39 0.90 -12.97
N LEU A 391 -33.16 1.32 -14.21
CA LEU A 391 -33.97 2.30 -14.94
C LEU A 391 -34.96 1.63 -15.91
N LYS A 392 -35.19 0.32 -15.75
CA LYS A 392 -36.08 -0.47 -16.60
C LYS A 392 -37.41 -0.74 -15.94
#